data_AF-A0A6M2E4G8-F1
#
_entry.id   AF-A0A6M2E4G8-F1
#
_cell.length_a   1.000
_cell.length_b   1.000
_cell.length_c   1.000
_cell.angle_alpha   90.00
_cell.angle_beta   90.00
_cell.angle_gamma   90.00
#
_symmetry.space_group_name_H-M   'P 1'
#
loop_
_entity.id
_entity.type
_entity.pdbx_description
1 polymer ?
#
loop_
_entity_poly.entity_id
_entity_poly.type
_entity_poly.pdbx_seq_one_letter_code
_entity_poly.pdbx_strand_id
1 'polypeptide(L)'
;QSLQCILFNSKNELLLQQRSDAKITFPGRFTNTCCSHPLHVPDELEETNALGVRKAAQRRLFIELGISPREIPVEKIHYLTRILYKAPSDSTWGENEIDYILFVHKDVTIKPNPNEVKESLYISRKDILPFISSLEVQGQVITPWFKLVVENFLFDWWDNLHNLQKFEDHATIHRLAAQTT
;
A
#
# COMPACT_ATOMS: atom_id res chain seq x y z
N GLN A 1 -0.27 5.10 13.71
CA GLN A 1 0.67 4.41 12.80
C GLN A 1 -0.17 3.61 11.83
N SER A 2 0.17 3.61 10.56
CA SER A 2 -0.45 2.78 9.52
C SER A 2 0.64 2.05 8.73
N LEU A 3 0.22 1.19 7.80
CA LEU A 3 1.11 0.51 6.87
C LEU A 3 0.53 0.56 5.46
N GLN A 4 1.44 0.66 4.49
CA GLN A 4 1.21 0.44 3.07
C GLN A 4 2.09 -0.72 2.62
N CYS A 5 1.49 -1.82 2.20
CA CYS A 5 2.19 -2.88 1.50
C CYS A 5 2.13 -2.63 -0.01
N ILE A 6 3.29 -2.71 -0.67
CA ILE A 6 3.47 -2.60 -2.12
C ILE A 6 4.06 -3.92 -2.60
N LEU A 7 3.24 -4.71 -3.32
CA LEU A 7 3.60 -6.04 -3.79
C LEU A 7 3.84 -6.04 -5.29
N PHE A 8 4.99 -6.57 -5.70
CA PHE A 8 5.34 -6.87 -7.09
C PHE A 8 5.36 -8.37 -7.32
N ASN A 9 4.88 -8.82 -8.49
CA ASN A 9 5.09 -10.19 -8.96
C ASN A 9 6.46 -10.34 -9.65
N SER A 10 6.82 -11.56 -10.08
CA SER A 10 8.11 -11.83 -10.72
C SER A 10 8.30 -11.12 -12.08
N LYS A 11 7.24 -10.54 -12.65
CA LYS A 11 7.28 -9.73 -13.87
C LYS A 11 7.48 -8.24 -13.56
N ASN A 12 7.74 -7.88 -12.31
CA ASN A 12 7.80 -6.51 -11.82
C ASN A 12 6.48 -5.75 -12.07
N GLU A 13 5.34 -6.41 -12.03
CA GLU A 13 4.02 -5.76 -12.10
C GLU A 13 3.52 -5.51 -10.66
N LEU A 14 3.02 -4.31 -10.40
CA LEU A 14 2.46 -3.92 -9.11
C LEU A 14 1.05 -4.48 -8.96
N LEU A 15 0.77 -5.12 -7.82
CA LEU A 15 -0.59 -5.51 -7.46
C LEU A 15 -1.35 -4.29 -6.92
N LEU A 16 -2.37 -3.86 -7.65
CA LEU A 16 -3.35 -2.87 -7.19
C LEU A 16 -4.61 -3.56 -6.67
N GLN A 17 -5.33 -2.86 -5.80
CA GLN A 17 -6.71 -3.19 -5.46
C GLN A 17 -7.63 -1.99 -5.68
N GLN A 18 -8.87 -2.27 -6.04
CA GLN A 18 -9.99 -1.36 -5.89
C GLN A 18 -10.67 -1.64 -4.55
N ARG A 19 -10.76 -0.63 -3.70
CA ARG A 19 -11.46 -0.74 -2.40
C ARG A 19 -12.93 -1.09 -2.63
N SER A 20 -13.50 -1.96 -1.78
CA SER A 20 -14.93 -2.24 -1.85
C SER A 20 -15.77 -0.99 -1.64
N ASP A 21 -17.00 -1.01 -2.16
CA ASP A 21 -17.96 0.08 -1.94
C ASP A 21 -18.45 0.11 -0.47
N ALA A 22 -18.18 -0.95 0.32
CA ALA A 22 -18.52 -1.06 1.73
C ALA A 22 -17.50 -0.39 2.67
N LYS A 23 -16.34 0.05 2.17
CA LYS A 23 -15.34 0.76 2.99
C LYS A 23 -15.86 2.12 3.44
N ILE A 24 -15.63 2.46 4.71
CA ILE A 24 -16.02 3.76 5.29
C ILE A 24 -15.24 4.90 4.62
N THR A 25 -13.91 4.78 4.53
CA THR A 25 -13.06 5.77 3.87
C THR A 25 -12.73 5.35 2.45
N PHE A 26 -12.81 6.30 1.52
CA PHE A 26 -12.43 6.14 0.11
C PHE A 26 -13.02 4.88 -0.58
N PRO A 27 -14.33 4.59 -0.48
CA PRO A 27 -14.95 3.45 -1.16
C PRO A 27 -14.76 3.53 -2.68
N GLY A 28 -14.59 2.38 -3.33
CA GLY A 28 -14.48 2.27 -4.79
C GLY A 28 -13.20 2.81 -5.42
N ARG A 29 -12.28 3.43 -4.64
CA ARG A 29 -11.03 3.98 -5.18
C ARG A 29 -9.96 2.91 -5.35
N PHE A 30 -9.19 3.02 -6.43
CA PHE A 30 -7.98 2.24 -6.63
C PHE A 30 -6.83 2.72 -5.75
N THR A 31 -6.03 1.78 -5.27
CA THR A 31 -4.89 2.00 -4.38
C THR A 31 -3.81 0.93 -4.54
N ASN A 32 -2.67 1.08 -3.86
CA ASN A 32 -1.63 0.05 -3.78
C ASN A 32 -2.15 -1.22 -3.09
N THR A 33 -1.31 -2.25 -3.00
CA THR A 33 -1.73 -3.62 -2.68
C THR A 33 -2.58 -3.76 -1.42
N CYS A 34 -2.16 -3.21 -0.28
CA CYS A 34 -2.91 -3.33 0.97
C CYS A 34 -2.51 -2.20 1.93
N CYS A 35 -3.50 -1.53 2.53
CA CYS A 35 -3.28 -0.45 3.49
C CYS A 35 -4.14 -0.64 4.73
N SER A 36 -3.53 -0.55 5.91
CA SER A 36 -4.24 -0.79 7.17
C SER A 36 -3.43 -0.31 8.38
N HIS A 37 -3.74 -0.83 9.56
CA HIS A 37 -3.15 -0.45 10.83
C HIS A 37 -2.67 -1.68 11.60
N PRO A 38 -1.54 -1.58 12.31
CA PRO A 38 -1.24 -2.52 13.39
C PRO A 38 -2.31 -2.41 14.48
N LEU A 39 -2.68 -3.56 15.05
CA LEU A 39 -3.57 -3.64 16.19
C LEU A 39 -2.83 -3.32 17.49
N HIS A 40 -3.58 -2.88 18.50
CA HIS A 40 -3.05 -2.67 19.84
C HIS A 40 -2.96 -4.01 20.62
N VAL A 41 -2.12 -4.92 20.12
CA VAL A 41 -1.83 -6.23 20.73
C VAL A 41 -0.32 -6.45 20.79
N PRO A 42 0.22 -7.16 21.80
CA PRO A 42 1.67 -7.28 21.99
C PRO A 42 2.44 -7.69 20.74
N ASP A 43 1.89 -8.61 19.94
CA ASP A 43 2.51 -9.10 18.72
C ASP A 43 2.67 -8.04 17.62
N GLU A 44 1.75 -7.09 17.52
CA GLU A 44 1.75 -6.02 16.50
C GLU A 44 2.30 -4.69 17.03
N LEU A 45 2.72 -4.65 18.30
CA LEU A 45 3.37 -3.52 18.94
C LEU A 45 4.89 -3.67 19.06
N GLU A 46 5.48 -4.78 18.58
CA GLU A 46 6.93 -4.97 18.57
C GLU A 46 7.60 -4.04 17.55
N GLU A 47 8.31 -3.02 18.03
CA GLU A 47 8.94 -2.01 17.18
C GLU A 47 10.30 -2.46 16.61
N THR A 48 10.95 -3.46 17.22
CA THR A 48 12.26 -3.94 16.78
C THR A 48 12.19 -4.42 15.33
N ASN A 49 12.99 -3.80 14.45
CA ASN A 49 12.99 -4.06 13.00
C ASN A 49 11.58 -3.99 12.38
N ALA A 50 10.72 -3.10 12.90
CA ALA A 50 9.35 -2.92 12.46
C ALA A 50 8.54 -4.25 12.44
N LEU A 51 8.81 -5.18 13.37
CA LEU A 51 8.19 -6.51 13.34
C LEU A 51 6.67 -6.47 13.45
N GLY A 52 6.14 -5.61 14.32
CA GLY A 52 4.71 -5.48 14.57
C GLY A 52 3.93 -5.06 13.34
N VAL A 53 4.39 -4.02 12.63
CA VAL A 53 3.77 -3.57 11.38
C VAL A 53 3.92 -4.60 10.25
N ARG A 54 5.02 -5.35 10.18
CA ARG A 54 5.17 -6.45 9.20
C ARG A 54 4.20 -7.61 9.48
N LYS A 55 3.99 -7.97 10.75
CA LYS A 55 2.96 -8.95 11.16
C LYS A 55 1.55 -8.45 10.80
N ALA A 56 1.26 -7.18 11.07
CA ALA A 56 -0.01 -6.56 10.69
C ALA A 56 -0.25 -6.60 9.17
N ALA A 57 0.78 -6.32 8.38
CA ALA A 57 0.73 -6.41 6.92
C ALA A 57 0.42 -7.84 6.44
N GLN A 58 1.12 -8.85 6.97
CA GLN A 58 0.85 -10.26 6.66
C GLN A 58 -0.61 -10.64 6.96
N ARG A 59 -1.12 -10.25 8.15
CA ARG A 59 -2.51 -10.48 8.54
C ARG A 59 -3.49 -9.82 7.56
N ARG A 60 -3.25 -8.57 7.18
CA ARG A 60 -4.17 -7.81 6.30
C ARG A 60 -4.12 -8.29 4.86
N LEU A 61 -2.95 -8.66 4.33
CA LEU A 61 -2.84 -9.35 3.03
C LEU A 61 -3.67 -10.62 2.98
N PHE A 62 -3.71 -11.38 4.08
CA PHE A 62 -4.58 -12.56 4.18
C PHE A 62 -6.07 -12.19 4.25
N ILE A 63 -6.46 -11.22 5.08
CA ILE A 63 -7.86 -10.82 5.27
C ILE A 63 -8.46 -10.17 4.01
N GLU A 64 -7.70 -9.31 3.33
CA GLU A 64 -8.19 -8.51 2.19
C GLU A 64 -8.04 -9.26 0.87
N LEU A 65 -6.87 -9.89 0.64
CA LEU A 65 -6.51 -10.48 -0.64
C LEU A 65 -6.44 -12.02 -0.61
N GLY A 66 -6.67 -12.65 0.55
CA GLY A 66 -6.64 -14.10 0.69
C GLY A 66 -5.24 -14.72 0.56
N ILE A 67 -4.18 -13.91 0.56
CA ILE A 67 -2.80 -14.37 0.38
C ILE A 67 -2.35 -15.11 1.63
N SER A 68 -1.96 -16.38 1.50
CA SER A 68 -1.62 -17.19 2.66
C SER A 68 -0.37 -16.65 3.38
N PRO A 69 -0.34 -16.61 4.72
CA PRO A 69 0.88 -16.31 5.48
C PRO A 69 2.05 -17.25 5.15
N ARG A 70 1.78 -18.44 4.59
CA ARG A 70 2.81 -19.37 4.09
C ARG A 70 3.46 -18.88 2.80
N GLU A 71 2.72 -18.15 1.97
CA GLU A 71 3.23 -17.55 0.74
C GLU A 71 4.07 -16.31 1.06
N ILE A 72 3.71 -15.51 2.07
CA ILE A 72 4.50 -14.34 2.47
C ILE A 72 4.87 -14.45 3.95
N PRO A 73 5.96 -15.17 4.31
CA PRO A 73 6.54 -15.10 5.65
C PRO A 73 6.91 -13.65 6.02
N VAL A 74 6.83 -13.29 7.30
CA VAL A 74 7.05 -11.91 7.79
C VAL A 74 8.45 -11.39 7.42
N GLU A 75 9.44 -12.29 7.34
CA GLU A 75 10.81 -12.00 6.98
C GLU A 75 10.98 -11.59 5.50
N LYS A 76 9.98 -11.89 4.66
CA LYS A 76 9.93 -11.48 3.26
C LYS A 76 9.26 -10.12 3.05
N ILE A 77 8.71 -9.53 4.11
CA ILE A 77 8.13 -8.19 4.08
C ILE A 77 9.24 -7.19 4.43
N HIS A 78 9.66 -6.42 3.44
CA HIS A 78 10.78 -5.48 3.54
C HIS A 78 10.27 -4.11 4.01
N TYR A 79 10.73 -3.64 5.17
CA TYR A 79 10.44 -2.27 5.64
C TYR A 79 11.40 -1.25 5.02
N LEU A 80 10.86 -0.30 4.25
CA LEU A 80 11.65 0.66 3.48
C LEU A 80 11.80 2.02 4.18
N THR A 81 10.69 2.72 4.43
CA THR A 81 10.71 4.08 5.03
C THR A 81 9.35 4.43 5.63
N ARG A 82 9.20 5.64 6.21
CA ARG A 82 7.92 6.17 6.71
C ARG A 82 7.52 7.48 6.08
N ILE A 83 6.23 7.61 5.78
CA ILE A 83 5.62 8.82 5.24
C ILE A 83 4.59 9.36 6.23
N LEU A 84 4.69 10.65 6.58
CA LEU A 84 3.64 11.37 7.29
C LEU A 84 2.80 12.14 6.28
N TYR A 85 1.49 11.85 6.24
CA TYR A 85 0.53 12.54 5.39
C TYR A 85 -0.79 12.81 6.12
N LYS A 86 -1.59 13.71 5.54
CA LYS A 86 -2.96 13.99 5.96
C LYS A 86 -3.85 14.13 4.73
N ALA A 87 -4.99 13.46 4.73
CA ALA A 87 -5.93 13.47 3.61
C ALA A 87 -7.39 13.41 4.07
N PRO A 88 -8.24 14.41 3.74
CA PRO A 88 -9.67 14.28 3.97
C PRO A 88 -10.31 13.26 3.01
N SER A 89 -11.27 12.48 3.51
CA SER A 89 -12.12 11.58 2.69
C SER A 89 -13.43 12.29 2.30
N ASP A 90 -14.12 12.85 3.29
CA ASP A 90 -15.34 13.64 3.12
C ASP A 90 -15.42 14.74 4.21
N SER A 91 -16.62 15.28 4.48
CA SER A 91 -16.83 16.32 5.50
C SER A 91 -16.63 15.83 6.95
N THR A 92 -16.65 14.52 7.18
CA THR A 92 -16.60 13.87 8.50
C THR A 92 -15.35 13.02 8.68
N TRP A 93 -14.90 12.32 7.62
CA TRP A 93 -13.85 11.32 7.67
C TRP A 93 -12.58 11.77 6.96
N GLY A 94 -11.44 11.29 7.43
CA GLY A 94 -10.13 11.50 6.82
C GLY A 94 -9.03 10.71 7.54
N GLU A 95 -7.82 10.81 7.00
CA GLU A 95 -6.62 10.12 7.49
C GLU A 95 -5.55 11.15 7.88
N ASN A 96 -4.80 10.83 8.95
CA ASN A 96 -3.66 11.59 9.45
C ASN A 96 -2.66 10.61 10.06
N GLU A 97 -1.68 10.18 9.29
CA GLU A 97 -0.96 8.94 9.57
C GLU A 97 0.55 9.07 9.35
N ILE A 98 1.31 8.42 10.23
CA ILE A 98 2.68 7.98 9.95
C ILE A 98 2.57 6.56 9.41
N ASP A 99 2.92 6.42 8.13
CA ASP A 99 2.67 5.25 7.33
C ASP A 99 3.97 4.51 7.03
N TYR A 100 4.03 3.24 7.40
CA TYR A 100 5.18 2.38 7.15
C TYR A 100 5.09 1.80 5.73
N ILE A 101 6.10 2.10 4.91
CA ILE A 101 6.18 1.59 3.54
C ILE A 101 6.84 0.22 3.57
N LEU A 102 6.08 -0.80 3.18
CA LEU A 102 6.47 -2.21 3.17
C LEU A 102 6.46 -2.74 1.74
N PHE A 103 7.47 -3.52 1.37
CA PHE A 103 7.62 -4.12 0.05
C PHE A 103 7.59 -5.64 0.11
N VAL A 104 6.97 -6.24 -0.91
CA VAL A 104 7.03 -7.67 -1.20
C VAL A 104 7.30 -7.85 -2.69
N HIS A 105 8.24 -8.72 -3.05
CA HIS A 105 8.48 -9.10 -4.45
C HIS A 105 8.33 -10.62 -4.58
N LYS A 106 7.13 -11.09 -4.93
CA LYS A 106 6.78 -12.50 -4.97
C LYS A 106 5.48 -12.76 -5.73
N ASP A 107 5.43 -13.87 -6.47
CA ASP A 107 4.17 -14.39 -7.02
C ASP A 107 3.30 -15.01 -5.91
N VAL A 108 2.02 -14.65 -5.91
CA VAL A 108 1.07 -15.07 -4.87
C VAL A 108 -0.28 -15.46 -5.46
N THR A 109 -1.00 -16.30 -4.72
CA THR A 109 -2.40 -16.63 -5.02
C THR A 109 -3.32 -15.57 -4.42
N ILE A 110 -4.15 -14.94 -5.27
CA ILE A 110 -5.08 -13.89 -4.85
C ILE A 110 -6.50 -14.44 -4.79
N LYS A 111 -7.17 -14.28 -3.66
CA LYS A 111 -8.58 -14.61 -3.42
C LYS A 111 -9.21 -13.46 -2.60
N PRO A 112 -9.57 -12.34 -3.25
CA PRO A 112 -10.00 -11.16 -2.54
C PRO A 112 -11.28 -11.38 -1.74
N ASN A 113 -11.36 -10.76 -0.57
CA ASN A 113 -12.59 -10.67 0.20
C ASN A 113 -13.46 -9.55 -0.39
N PRO A 114 -14.66 -9.85 -0.94
CA PRO A 114 -15.48 -8.85 -1.63
C PRO A 114 -15.97 -7.71 -0.71
N ASN A 115 -15.99 -7.93 0.62
CA ASN A 115 -16.31 -6.88 1.58
C ASN A 115 -15.18 -5.87 1.75
N GLU A 116 -13.95 -6.21 1.36
CA GLU A 116 -12.76 -5.36 1.50
C GLU A 116 -12.27 -4.84 0.14
N VAL A 117 -12.32 -5.70 -0.88
CA VAL A 117 -11.73 -5.49 -2.20
C VAL A 117 -12.76 -5.79 -3.28
N LYS A 118 -13.05 -4.80 -4.12
CA LYS A 118 -13.95 -4.92 -5.27
C LYS A 118 -13.29 -5.63 -6.45
N GLU A 119 -12.03 -5.29 -6.70
CA GLU A 119 -11.23 -5.81 -7.81
C GLU A 119 -9.74 -5.76 -7.44
N SER A 120 -8.94 -6.66 -8.02
CA SER A 120 -7.48 -6.63 -7.91
C SER A 120 -6.84 -6.92 -9.26
N LEU A 121 -5.78 -6.20 -9.60
CA LEU A 121 -5.10 -6.37 -10.88
C LEU A 121 -3.59 -6.13 -10.76
N TYR A 122 -2.82 -6.86 -11.56
CA TYR A 122 -1.40 -6.56 -11.77
C TYR A 122 -1.24 -5.54 -12.88
N ILE A 123 -0.45 -4.50 -12.64
CA ILE A 123 -0.18 -3.45 -13.61
C ILE A 123 1.31 -3.27 -13.83
N SER A 124 1.71 -3.13 -15.09
CA SER A 124 3.10 -2.92 -15.44
C SER A 124 3.52 -1.47 -15.23
N ARG A 125 4.82 -1.25 -15.10
CA ARG A 125 5.40 0.09 -14.93
C ARG A 125 5.03 1.06 -16.06
N LYS A 126 4.89 0.57 -17.30
CA LYS A 126 4.54 1.42 -18.46
C LYS A 126 3.05 1.77 -18.50
N ASP A 127 2.21 0.96 -17.85
CA ASP A 127 0.75 1.06 -17.95
C ASP A 127 0.12 1.79 -16.77
N ILE A 128 0.84 1.99 -15.65
CA ILE A 128 0.30 2.65 -14.44
C ILE A 128 -0.19 4.09 -14.69
N LEU A 129 0.58 4.92 -15.41
CA LEU A 129 0.16 6.29 -15.71
C LEU A 129 -1.03 6.33 -16.69
N PRO A 130 -1.01 5.59 -17.83
CA PRO A 130 -2.20 5.47 -18.68
C PRO A 130 -3.45 4.99 -17.94
N PHE A 131 -3.30 4.03 -17.02
CA PHE A 131 -4.40 3.55 -16.19
C PHE A 131 -4.95 4.64 -15.27
N ILE A 132 -4.09 5.35 -14.53
CA ILE A 132 -4.52 6.46 -13.67
C ILE A 132 -5.25 7.53 -14.50
N SER A 133 -4.71 7.94 -15.65
CA SER A 133 -5.38 8.91 -16.54
C SER A 133 -6.73 8.39 -17.05
N SER A 134 -6.86 7.09 -17.31
CA SER A 134 -8.12 6.49 -17.75
C SER A 134 -9.20 6.52 -16.66
N LEU A 135 -8.81 6.42 -15.38
CA LEU A 135 -9.71 6.59 -14.24
C LEU A 135 -10.19 8.04 -14.15
N GLU A 136 -9.28 9.00 -14.31
CA GLU A 136 -9.60 10.43 -14.24
C GLU A 136 -10.60 10.86 -15.33
N VAL A 137 -10.45 10.34 -16.55
CA VAL A 137 -11.42 10.55 -17.65
C VAL A 137 -12.82 10.02 -17.30
N GLN A 138 -12.90 8.97 -16.48
CA GLN A 138 -14.15 8.40 -15.98
C GLN A 138 -14.65 9.09 -14.70
N GLY A 139 -14.02 10.18 -14.27
CA GLY A 139 -14.36 10.89 -13.03
C GLY A 139 -13.96 10.14 -11.75
N GLN A 140 -13.10 9.13 -11.86
CA GLN A 140 -12.55 8.39 -10.73
C GLN A 140 -11.14 8.87 -10.41
N VAL A 141 -10.74 8.70 -9.15
CA VAL A 141 -9.37 9.03 -8.70
C VAL A 141 -8.84 7.94 -7.80
N ILE A 142 -7.51 7.76 -7.81
CA ILE A 142 -6.82 6.90 -6.85
C ILE A 142 -6.87 7.50 -5.44
N THR A 143 -6.55 6.68 -4.44
CA THR A 143 -6.48 7.13 -3.04
C THR A 143 -5.36 8.16 -2.83
N PRO A 144 -5.54 9.14 -1.94
CA PRO A 144 -4.56 10.23 -1.75
C PRO A 144 -3.15 9.77 -1.40
N TRP A 145 -3.00 8.78 -0.50
CA TRP A 145 -1.68 8.25 -0.13
C TRP A 145 -0.99 7.57 -1.32
N PHE A 146 -1.74 6.83 -2.14
CA PHE A 146 -1.18 6.19 -3.32
C PHE A 146 -0.75 7.23 -4.37
N LYS A 147 -1.51 8.32 -4.53
CA LYS A 147 -1.10 9.46 -5.37
C LYS A 147 0.22 10.05 -4.88
N LEU A 148 0.37 10.27 -3.58
CA LEU A 148 1.63 10.76 -3.00
C LEU A 148 2.81 9.82 -3.28
N VAL A 149 2.60 8.51 -3.15
CA VAL A 149 3.63 7.51 -3.49
C VAL A 149 3.97 7.55 -4.98
N VAL A 150 2.98 7.59 -5.87
CA VAL A 150 3.17 7.69 -7.33
C VAL A 150 4.00 8.92 -7.71
N GLU A 151 3.68 10.08 -7.14
CA GLU A 151 4.29 11.36 -7.52
C GLU A 151 5.71 11.55 -6.96
N ASN A 152 6.05 10.92 -5.84
CA ASN A 152 7.29 11.23 -5.12
C ASN A 152 8.31 10.07 -5.10
N PHE A 153 7.87 8.81 -5.22
CA PHE A 153 8.76 7.68 -4.90
C PHE A 153 8.61 6.47 -5.81
N LEU A 154 7.40 6.19 -6.29
CA LEU A 154 7.05 4.89 -6.84
C LEU A 154 7.96 4.48 -8.00
N PHE A 155 8.24 5.38 -8.93
CA PHE A 155 9.02 5.07 -10.12
C PHE A 155 10.49 4.78 -9.79
N ASP A 156 11.10 5.54 -8.87
CA ASP A 156 12.47 5.29 -8.43
C ASP A 156 12.59 3.91 -7.76
N TRP A 157 11.62 3.55 -6.91
CA TRP A 157 11.58 2.22 -6.30
C TRP A 157 11.34 1.12 -7.34
N TRP A 158 10.40 1.32 -8.26
CA TRP A 158 10.05 0.36 -9.31
C TRP A 158 11.23 0.09 -10.26
N ASP A 159 12.00 1.10 -10.62
CA ASP A 159 13.21 0.95 -11.46
C ASP A 159 14.36 0.22 -10.76
N ASN A 160 14.23 0.00 -9.44
CA ASN A 160 15.30 -0.50 -8.60
C ASN A 160 14.83 -1.60 -7.64
N LEU A 161 13.81 -2.38 -8.02
CA LEU A 161 13.29 -3.51 -7.22
C LEU A 161 14.37 -4.54 -6.85
N HIS A 162 15.45 -4.63 -7.64
CA HIS A 162 16.59 -5.52 -7.41
C HIS A 162 17.55 -5.02 -6.31
N ASN A 163 17.45 -3.75 -5.91
CA ASN A 163 18.33 -3.11 -4.93
C ASN A 163 17.54 -2.07 -4.10
N LEU A 164 16.44 -2.51 -3.49
CA LEU A 164 15.60 -1.64 -2.65
C LEU A 164 16.34 -1.15 -1.40
N GLN A 165 17.37 -1.88 -0.94
CA GLN A 165 18.16 -1.55 0.24
C GLN A 165 18.74 -0.12 0.19
N LYS A 166 19.04 0.39 -1.01
CA LYS A 166 19.58 1.75 -1.18
C LYS A 166 18.59 2.86 -0.83
N PHE A 167 17.29 2.55 -0.74
CA PHE A 167 16.24 3.50 -0.35
C PHE A 167 15.73 3.28 1.08
N GLU A 168 16.36 2.37 1.83
CA GLU A 168 16.03 2.23 3.24
C GLU A 168 16.36 3.50 4.01
N ASP A 169 15.34 4.07 4.64
CA ASP A 169 15.48 5.19 5.57
C ASP A 169 14.57 4.98 6.77
N HIS A 170 15.14 4.42 7.83
CA HIS A 170 14.42 4.16 9.08
C HIS A 170 14.59 5.30 10.10
N ALA A 171 15.38 6.33 9.76
CA ALA A 171 15.62 7.49 10.62
C ALA A 171 14.63 8.62 10.32
N THR A 172 14.37 8.87 9.04
CA THR A 172 13.51 9.96 8.61
C THR A 172 12.03 9.57 8.63
N ILE A 173 11.18 10.58 8.73
CA ILE A 173 9.76 10.51 8.40
C ILE A 173 9.52 11.55 7.32
N HIS A 174 9.26 11.10 6.09
CA HIS A 174 9.03 11.99 4.95
C HIS A 174 7.67 12.67 5.09
N ARG A 175 7.63 14.01 5.17
CA ARG A 175 6.40 14.76 5.34
C ARG A 175 5.87 15.18 3.99
N LEU A 176 4.71 14.66 3.61
CA LEU A 176 4.06 14.99 2.35
C LEU A 176 2.73 15.71 2.64
N ALA A 177 2.55 16.87 2.04
CA ALA A 177 1.28 17.55 2.00
C ALA A 177 0.63 17.30 0.65
N ALA A 178 -0.64 16.92 0.63
CA ALA A 178 -1.42 16.97 -0.60
C ALA A 178 -1.44 18.43 -1.08
N GLN A 179 -0.98 18.69 -2.31
CA GLN A 179 -1.10 20.02 -2.89
C GLN A 179 -2.59 20.33 -3.05
N THR A 180 -3.07 21.36 -2.37
CA THR A 180 -4.38 21.96 -2.62
C THR A 180 -4.29 22.71 -3.94
N THR A 181 -4.72 22.08 -5.03
CA THR A 181 -5.13 22.77 -6.26
C THR A 181 -6.52 23.34 -6.09
#